data_AF-A0A258EII4-F1
#
_entry.id   AF-A0A258EII4-F1
#
_cell.length_a   1.000
_cell.length_b   1.000
_cell.length_c   1.000
_cell.angle_alpha   90.00
_cell.angle_beta   90.00
_cell.angle_gamma   90.00
#
_symmetry.space_group_name_H-M   'P 1'
#
loop_
_entity.id
_entity.type
_entity.pdbx_description
1 polymer ?
#
loop_
_entity_poly.entity_id
_entity_poly.type
_entity_poly.pdbx_seq_one_letter_code
_entity_poly.pdbx_strand_id
1 'polypeptide(L)' 'MTLQYALELIGTFVFAISGALAVREKEHDMFGAGFTGFITAIGGGTLRDILLDSYPLVWIGDIHFLY' A
#
# COMPACT_ATOMS: atom_id res chain seq x y z
N MET A 1 -14.88 13.07 -1.13
CA MET A 1 -15.07 11.70 -1.64
C MET A 1 -14.16 11.41 -2.84
N THR A 2 -14.29 12.08 -3.99
CA THR A 2 -13.48 11.76 -5.18
C THR A 2 -11.99 12.15 -5.08
N LEU A 3 -11.69 13.32 -4.52
CA LEU A 3 -10.29 13.78 -4.37
C LEU A 3 -9.50 12.93 -3.37
N GLN A 4 -10.10 12.62 -2.22
CA GLN A 4 -9.48 11.76 -1.21
C GLN A 4 -9.18 10.38 -1.80
N TYR A 5 -10.15 9.77 -2.48
CA TYR A 5 -9.98 8.48 -3.13
C TYR A 5 -8.83 8.50 -4.15
N ALA A 6 -8.74 9.53 -4.98
CA ALA A 6 -7.64 9.69 -5.93
C ALA A 6 -6.28 9.81 -5.23
N LEU A 7 -6.19 10.57 -4.14
CA LEU A 7 -4.95 10.73 -3.37
C LEU A 7 -4.54 9.42 -2.68
N GLU A 8 -5.49 8.65 -2.17
CA GLU A 8 -5.21 7.35 -1.58
C GLU A 8 -4.67 6.38 -2.63
N LEU A 9 -5.31 6.30 -3.81
CA LEU A 9 -4.85 5.43 -4.89
C LEU A 9 -3.44 5.81 -5.39
N ILE A 10 -3.20 7.11 -5.60
CA ILE A 10 -1.88 7.63 -6.00
C ILE A 10 -0.84 7.34 -4.90
N GLY A 11 -1.20 7.57 -3.63
CA GLY A 11 -0.32 7.30 -2.49
C GLY A 11 0.07 5.83 -2.41
N THR A 12 -0.90 4.92 -2.48
CA THR A 12 -0.69 3.47 -2.51
C THR A 12 0.23 3.08 -3.65
N PHE A 13 0.02 3.60 -4.87
CA PHE A 13 0.88 3.34 -6.03
C PHE A 13 2.34 3.79 -5.79
N VAL A 14 2.55 5.02 -5.33
CA VAL A 14 3.89 5.56 -5.07
C VAL A 14 4.60 4.79 -3.95
N PHE A 15 3.88 4.42 -2.89
CA PHE A 15 4.43 3.63 -1.79
C PHE A 15 4.77 2.19 -2.19
N ALA A 16 3.99 1.57 -3.07
CA ALA A 16 4.32 0.25 -3.62
C ALA A 16 5.67 0.28 -4.36
N ILE A 17 5.88 1.29 -5.20
CA ILE A 17 7.15 1.51 -5.90
C ILE A 17 8.28 1.74 -4.89
N SER A 18 8.07 2.61 -3.89
CA SER A 18 9.08 2.90 -2.87
C SER A 18 9.47 1.65 -2.08
N GLY A 19 8.51 0.82 -1.68
CA GLY A 19 8.77 -0.41 -0.93
C GLY A 19 9.49 -1.47 -1.77
N ALA A 20 9.15 -1.59 -3.06
CA ALA A 20 9.86 -2.46 -3.99
C ALA A 20 11.31 -2.00 -4.21
N LEU A 21 11.53 -0.70 -4.34
CA LEU A 21 12.87 -0.10 -4.48
C LEU A 21 13.70 -0.15 -3.18
N ALA A 22 13.12 -0.46 -2.03
CA ALA A 22 13.88 -0.63 -0.79
C ALA A 22 14.71 -1.92 -0.77
N VAL A 23 14.38 -2.92 -1.59
CA VAL A 23 15.03 -4.24 -1.62
C VAL A 23 16.11 -4.36 -2.70
N ARG A 24 16.61 -3.22 -3.21
CA ARG A 24 17.53 -3.16 -4.37
C ARG A 24 18.86 -3.88 -4.21
N GLU A 25 19.32 -4.12 -2.99
CA GLU A 25 20.62 -4.77 -2.73
C GLU A 25 20.53 -6.31 -2.77
N LYS A 26 19.33 -6.89 -2.78
CA LYS A 26 19.12 -8.33 -2.97
C LYS A 26 18.83 -8.60 -4.44
N GLU A 27 19.87 -8.89 -5.20
CA GLU A 27 19.74 -9.27 -6.62
C GLU A 27 18.67 -10.37 -6.78
N HIS A 28 17.71 -10.14 -7.69
CA HIS A 28 16.67 -11.08 -8.11
C HIS A 28 15.61 -11.51 -7.09
N ASP A 29 15.44 -10.82 -5.96
CA ASP A 29 14.35 -11.12 -5.02
C ASP A 29 13.01 -10.46 -5.44
N MET A 30 12.39 -10.98 -6.50
CA MET A 30 11.08 -10.49 -6.99
C MET A 30 9.97 -10.65 -5.95
N PHE A 31 10.02 -11.73 -5.16
CA PHE A 31 9.07 -11.95 -4.08
C PHE A 31 9.26 -10.91 -2.98
N GLY A 32 10.49 -10.69 -2.54
CA GLY A 32 10.83 -9.67 -1.56
C GLY A 32 10.40 -8.29 -2.00
N ALA A 33 10.71 -7.90 -3.25
CA ALA A 33 10.29 -6.61 -3.80
C ALA A 33 8.75 -6.47 -3.85
N GLY A 34 8.03 -7.53 -4.24
CA GLY A 34 6.57 -7.53 -4.24
C GLY A 34 5.98 -7.43 -2.82
N PHE A 35 6.52 -8.19 -1.88
CA PHE A 35 6.06 -8.23 -0.49
C PHE A 35 6.34 -6.92 0.25
N THR A 36 7.53 -6.34 0.10
CA THR A 36 7.87 -5.06 0.72
C THR A 36 7.11 -3.90 0.09
N GLY A 37 6.92 -3.92 -1.24
CA GLY A 37 6.04 -2.98 -1.93
C GLY A 37 4.62 -3.05 -1.38
N PHE A 38 4.05 -4.26 -1.30
CA PHE A 38 2.71 -4.49 -0.77
C PHE A 38 2.53 -3.96 0.65
N ILE A 39 3.39 -4.37 1.60
CA ILE A 39 3.30 -3.93 3.00
C ILE A 39 3.47 -2.42 3.12
N THR A 40 4.37 -1.83 2.34
CA THR A 40 4.60 -0.38 2.37
C THR A 40 3.38 0.39 1.85
N ALA A 41 2.72 -0.12 0.80
CA ALA A 41 1.57 0.51 0.18
C ALA A 41 0.31 0.51 1.06
N ILE A 42 0.03 -0.59 1.75
CA ILE A 42 -1.18 -0.72 2.59
C ILE A 42 -0.95 -0.38 4.07
N GLY A 43 0.30 -0.42 4.54
CA GLY A 43 0.62 -0.36 5.96
C GLY A 43 0.22 0.97 6.61
N GLY A 44 0.49 2.09 5.95
CA GLY A 44 0.11 3.41 6.45
C GLY A 44 -1.41 3.60 6.53
N GLY A 45 -2.14 3.23 5.47
CA GLY A 45 -3.61 3.29 5.44
C GLY A 45 -4.24 2.36 6.48
N THR A 46 -3.71 1.14 6.62
CA THR A 46 -4.15 0.19 7.65
C THR A 46 -3.94 0.74 9.05
N LEU A 47 -2.78 1.31 9.35
CA LEU A 47 -2.51 1.88 10.66
C LEU A 47 -3.44 3.05 10.95
N ARG A 48 -3.66 3.94 9.98
CA ARG A 48 -4.63 5.04 10.08
C ARG A 48 -6.03 4.51 10.38
N ASP A 49 -6.49 3.52 9.63
CA ASP A 49 -7.84 2.97 9.75
C ASP A 49 -8.04 2.32 11.13
N ILE A 50 -7.04 1.59 11.64
CA ILE A 50 -7.06 1.00 13.00
C ILE A 50 -7.08 2.09 14.07
N LEU A 51 -6.21 3.10 13.97
CA LEU A 51 -6.14 4.19 14.95
C LEU A 51 -7.42 5.02 15.03
N LEU A 52 -8.18 5.08 13.93
CA LEU A 52 -9.45 5.78 13.84
C LEU A 52 -10.67 4.88 14.07
N ASP A 53 -10.46 3.60 14.42
CA ASP A 53 -11.53 2.59 14.56
C ASP A 53 -12.43 2.48 13.32
N SER A 54 -11.84 2.71 12.14
CA SER A 54 -12.49 2.74 10.83
C SER A 54 -12.38 1.38 10.15
N TYR A 55 -13.39 0.53 10.36
CA TYR A 55 -13.49 -0.78 9.73
C TYR A 55 -14.62 -0.84 8.68
N PRO A 56 -14.47 -1.62 7.60
CA PRO A 56 -13.30 -2.44 7.24
C PRO A 56 -12.11 -1.59 6.77
N LEU A 57 -10.89 -2.14 6.84
CA LEU A 57 -9.69 -1.49 6.29
C LEU A 57 -9.90 -1.18 4.81
N VAL A 58 -9.40 -0.04 4.32
CA VAL A 58 -9.68 0.44 2.95
C VAL A 58 -9.37 -0.62 1.88
N TRP A 59 -8.23 -1.29 1.96
CA TRP A 59 -7.82 -2.31 0.98
C TRP A 59 -8.59 -3.64 1.09
N ILE A 60 -9.32 -3.86 2.18
CA ILE A 60 -10.25 -4.98 2.35
C ILE A 60 -11.63 -4.60 1.79
N GLY A 61 -12.05 -3.35 2.01
CA GLY A 61 -13.32 -2.82 1.52
C GLY A 61 -13.33 -2.52 0.02
N ASP A 62 -12.16 -2.26 -0.58
CA ASP A 62 -12.03 -1.89 -1.98
C ASP A 62 -10.84 -2.60 -2.66
N ILE A 63 -11.18 -3.46 -3.63
CA ILE A 63 -10.21 -4.29 -4.35
C ILE A 63 -9.32 -3.49 -5.32
N HIS A 64 -9.69 -2.26 -5.68
CA HIS A 64 -8.87 -1.43 -6.57
C HIS A 64 -7.54 -1.01 -5.93
N PHE A 65 -7.39 -1.15 -4.61
CA PHE A 65 -6.12 -0.94 -3.92
C PHE A 65 -5.15 -2.13 -4.01
N LEU A 66 -5.63 -3.27 -4.52
CA LEU A 66 -4.85 -4.51 -4.66
C LEU A 66 -4.43 -4.80 -6.11
N TYR A 67 -5.14 -4.26 -7.10
CA TYR A 67 -4.87 -4.43 -8.54
C TYR A 67 -3.97 -3.32 -9.07
#